data_AF-E1QQH8-F1
#
_entry.id   AF-E1QQH8-F1
#
_cell.length_a   1.000
_cell.length_b   1.000
_cell.length_c   1.000
_cell.angle_alpha   90.00
_cell.angle_beta   90.00
_cell.angle_gamma   90.00
#
_symmetry.space_group_name_H-M   'P 1'
#
loop_
_entity.id
_entity.type
_entity.pdbx_description
1 polymer ?
#
loop_
_entity_poly.entity_id
_entity_poly.type
_entity_poly.pdbx_seq_one_letter_code
_entity_poly.pdbx_strand_id
1 'polypeptide(L)'
;MSKGLPINNLPYRTRAYINNQVLIPANLVRALGIERARYADIVISFNGLVIELRNVLLLRTKHTSSRQFTIPREIRELYGIRPMDQIEVIQIRPRYVKEFETELTRPV
;
A
#
# COMPACT_ATOMS: atom_id res chain seq x y z
N MET A 1 -25.41 3.66 9.47
CA MET A 1 -23.95 3.53 9.62
C MET A 1 -23.45 2.58 8.53
N SER A 2 -22.69 3.07 7.54
CA SER A 2 -22.07 2.21 6.54
C SER A 2 -20.93 1.41 7.20
N LYS A 3 -21.12 0.09 7.34
CA LYS A 3 -20.08 -0.83 7.81
C LYS A 3 -18.93 -0.78 6.79
N GLY A 4 -17.72 -0.42 7.23
CA GLY A 4 -16.53 -0.47 6.38
C GLY A 4 -16.27 -1.89 5.85
N LEU A 5 -15.50 -2.03 4.76
CA LEU A 5 -15.11 -3.31 4.18
C LEU A 5 -14.58 -4.28 5.28
N PRO A 6 -15.08 -5.52 5.38
CA PRO A 6 -14.72 -6.46 6.45
C PRO A 6 -13.33 -7.09 6.28
N ILE A 7 -12.39 -6.35 5.69
CA ILE A 7 -11.01 -6.78 5.47
C ILE A 7 -10.18 -6.22 6.63
N ASN A 8 -9.74 -7.11 7.50
CA ASN A 8 -8.97 -6.80 8.72
C ASN A 8 -7.55 -7.39 8.72
N ASN A 9 -7.25 -8.34 7.82
CA ASN A 9 -5.99 -9.06 7.78
C ASN A 9 -5.35 -9.04 6.40
N LEU A 10 -4.05 -9.33 6.36
CA LEU A 10 -3.28 -9.65 5.17
C LEU A 10 -3.13 -11.18 5.05
N PRO A 11 -3.01 -11.75 3.84
CA PRO A 11 -3.14 -11.06 2.55
C PRO A 11 -4.60 -10.69 2.24
N TYR A 12 -4.81 -9.71 1.36
CA TYR A 12 -6.14 -9.44 0.82
C TYR A 12 -6.09 -9.15 -0.68
N ARG A 13 -7.15 -9.56 -1.39
CA ARG A 13 -7.29 -9.30 -2.81
C ARG A 13 -8.08 -8.03 -3.06
N THR A 14 -7.63 -7.24 -4.02
CA THR A 14 -8.28 -6.00 -4.42
C THR A 14 -8.01 -5.70 -5.88
N ARG A 15 -8.79 -4.79 -6.45
CA ARG A 15 -8.60 -4.31 -7.81
C ARG A 15 -7.81 -3.00 -7.80
N ALA A 16 -6.85 -2.85 -8.70
CA ALA A 16 -6.23 -1.56 -8.98
C ALA A 16 -7.26 -0.66 -9.69
N TYR A 17 -7.46 0.56 -9.21
CA TYR A 17 -8.38 1.52 -9.82
C TYR A 17 -7.84 2.06 -11.15
N ILE A 18 -8.72 2.76 -11.89
CA ILE A 18 -8.38 3.34 -13.20
C ILE A 18 -7.17 4.28 -13.15
N ASN A 19 -6.95 4.92 -12.01
CA ASN A 19 -5.81 5.81 -11.75
C ASN A 19 -4.59 5.07 -11.17
N ASN A 20 -4.54 3.74 -11.28
CA ASN A 20 -3.49 2.86 -10.76
C ASN A 20 -3.34 2.88 -9.23
N GLN A 21 -4.35 3.37 -8.51
CA GLN A 21 -4.36 3.36 -7.07
C GLN A 21 -5.00 2.10 -6.53
N VAL A 22 -4.54 1.69 -5.35
CA VAL A 22 -5.01 0.53 -4.63
C VAL A 22 -5.52 0.99 -3.28
N LEU A 23 -6.74 0.59 -2.93
CA LEU A 23 -7.34 0.90 -1.64
C LEU A 23 -6.81 -0.03 -0.55
N ILE A 24 -6.43 0.56 0.58
CA ILE A 24 -6.23 -0.09 1.87
C ILE A 24 -7.47 0.20 2.72
N PRO A 25 -8.28 -0.82 3.04
CA PRO A 25 -9.49 -0.66 3.84
C PRO A 25 -9.23 -0.02 5.21
N ALA A 26 -10.15 0.82 5.68
CA ALA A 26 -10.00 1.51 6.97
C ALA A 26 -9.87 0.56 8.17
N ASN A 27 -10.52 -0.61 8.11
CA ASN A 27 -10.38 -1.63 9.14
C ASN A 27 -8.96 -2.19 9.19
N LEU A 28 -8.38 -2.51 8.02
CA LEU A 28 -7.00 -2.95 7.92
C LEU A 28 -6.00 -1.87 8.34
N VAL A 29 -6.22 -0.61 7.95
CA VAL A 29 -5.36 0.51 8.39
C VAL A 29 -5.30 0.60 9.92
N ARG A 30 -6.46 0.47 10.59
CA ARG A 30 -6.54 0.48 12.06
C ARG A 30 -5.92 -0.76 12.69
N ALA A 31 -6.18 -1.94 12.13
CA ALA A 31 -5.61 -3.19 12.61
C ALA A 31 -4.07 -3.20 12.53
N LEU A 32 -3.50 -2.55 11.51
CA LEU A 32 -2.05 -2.42 11.32
C LEU A 32 -1.42 -1.24 12.08
N GLY A 33 -2.21 -0.36 12.70
CA GLY A 33 -1.69 0.82 13.41
C GLY A 33 -1.01 1.87 12.51
N ILE A 34 -1.36 1.90 11.22
CA ILE A 34 -0.70 2.75 10.20
C ILE A 34 -1.47 4.05 9.91
N GLU A 35 -2.40 4.45 10.77
CA GLU A 35 -3.22 5.66 10.59
C GLU A 35 -2.36 6.92 10.43
N ARG A 36 -1.22 6.97 11.11
CA ARG A 36 -0.30 8.12 11.08
C ARG A 36 0.88 7.93 10.12
N ALA A 37 1.00 6.77 9.48
CA ALA A 37 2.05 6.51 8.51
C ALA A 37 1.83 7.35 7.23
N ARG A 38 2.89 8.01 6.77
CA ARG A 38 2.88 8.78 5.51
C ARG A 38 3.38 7.92 4.34
N TYR A 39 4.36 7.06 4.61
CA TYR A 39 4.97 6.17 3.63
C TYR A 39 4.91 4.74 4.12
N ALA A 40 4.98 3.78 3.20
CA ALA A 40 5.11 2.37 3.51
C ALA A 40 5.89 1.64 2.42
N ASP A 41 6.49 0.52 2.79
CA ASP A 41 6.89 -0.52 1.84
C ASP A 41 5.74 -1.53 1.72
N ILE A 42 5.34 -1.88 0.50
CA ILE A 42 4.20 -2.75 0.24
C ILE A 42 4.66 -3.92 -0.63
N VAL A 43 4.31 -5.14 -0.24
CA VAL A 43 4.53 -6.34 -1.04
C VAL A 43 3.21 -6.77 -1.64
N ILE A 44 3.17 -6.91 -2.96
CA ILE A 44 2.00 -7.39 -3.71
C ILE A 44 2.34 -8.67 -4.47
N SER A 45 1.33 -9.51 -4.71
CA SER A 45 1.39 -10.59 -5.70
C SER A 45 0.57 -10.23 -6.93
N PHE A 46 1.15 -10.49 -8.10
CA PHE A 46 0.48 -10.36 -9.40
C PHE A 46 1.02 -11.43 -10.36
N ASN A 47 0.13 -12.18 -10.99
CA ASN A 47 0.49 -13.26 -11.94
C ASN A 47 1.56 -14.24 -11.41
N GLY A 48 1.50 -14.59 -10.13
CA GLY A 48 2.44 -15.51 -9.49
C GLY A 48 3.80 -14.89 -9.11
N LEU A 49 4.01 -13.61 -9.42
CA LEU A 49 5.20 -12.86 -9.03
C LEU A 49 4.97 -12.13 -7.71
N VAL A 50 6.03 -12.00 -6.91
CA VAL A 50 6.05 -11.20 -5.68
C VAL A 50 6.82 -9.91 -5.97
N ILE A 51 6.16 -8.77 -5.78
CA ILE A 51 6.66 -7.45 -6.19
C ILE A 51 6.70 -6.56 -4.95
N GLU A 52 7.88 -5.97 -4.69
CA GLU A 52 8.07 -5.02 -3.60
C GLU A 52 7.97 -3.58 -4.12
N LEU A 53 7.06 -2.79 -3.53
CA LEU A 53 6.89 -1.37 -3.76
C LEU A 53 7.49 -0.61 -2.57
N ARG A 54 8.64 0.04 -2.79
CA ARG A 54 9.35 0.75 -1.71
C ARG A 54 8.91 2.20 -1.60
N ASN A 55 8.83 2.70 -0.37
CA ASN A 55 8.59 4.09 -0.03
C ASN A 55 7.37 4.71 -0.74
N VAL A 56 6.27 3.97 -0.85
CA VAL A 56 5.05 4.46 -1.49
C VAL A 56 4.29 5.40 -0.57
N LEU A 57 3.78 6.50 -1.12
CA LEU A 57 2.95 7.46 -0.40
C LEU A 57 1.57 6.87 -0.08
N LEU A 58 1.19 6.91 1.20
CA LEU A 58 -0.14 6.54 1.65
C LEU A 58 -1.07 7.76 1.60
N LEU A 59 -1.86 7.85 0.54
CA LEU A 59 -2.83 8.91 0.31
C LEU A 59 -3.98 8.85 1.31
N ARG A 60 -4.35 10.01 1.85
CA ARG A 60 -5.41 10.20 2.83
C ARG A 60 -6.76 10.41 2.15
N THR A 61 -7.78 9.69 2.62
CA THR A 61 -9.19 9.92 2.26
C THR A 61 -9.86 10.88 3.26
N LYS A 62 -10.72 11.80 2.80
CA LYS A 62 -11.29 12.90 3.61
C LYS A 62 -12.14 12.46 4.82
N HIS A 63 -12.90 11.39 4.71
CA HIS A 63 -13.93 11.01 5.71
C HIS A 63 -13.73 9.63 6.34
N THR A 64 -12.57 8.99 6.13
CA THR A 64 -12.32 7.63 6.61
C THR A 64 -10.82 7.40 6.80
N SER A 65 -10.48 6.51 7.74
CA SER A 65 -9.10 6.08 8.00
C SER A 65 -8.50 5.26 6.87
N SER A 66 -9.24 4.97 5.79
CA SER A 66 -8.66 4.30 4.63
C SER A 66 -7.45 5.06 4.08
N ARG A 67 -6.60 4.29 3.40
CA ARG A 67 -5.46 4.79 2.66
C ARG A 67 -5.52 4.30 1.23
N GLN A 68 -4.86 5.01 0.34
CA GLN A 68 -4.62 4.54 -1.02
C GLN A 68 -3.13 4.65 -1.31
N PHE A 69 -2.60 3.75 -2.12
CA PHE A 69 -1.25 3.89 -2.66
C PHE A 69 -1.31 3.73 -4.17
N THR A 70 -0.36 4.33 -4.87
CA THR A 70 -0.23 4.22 -6.32
C THR A 70 0.81 3.16 -6.65
N ILE A 71 0.52 2.27 -7.59
CA ILE A 71 1.54 1.38 -8.15
C ILE A 71 2.45 2.22 -9.07
N PRO A 72 3.76 2.34 -8.78
CA PRO A 72 4.69 3.15 -9.57
C PRO A 72 4.69 2.75 -11.04
N ARG A 73 4.93 3.73 -11.93
CA ARG A 73 4.82 3.53 -13.38
C ARG A 73 5.80 2.46 -13.86
N GLU A 74 7.04 2.55 -13.40
CA GLU A 74 8.12 1.62 -13.70
C GLU A 74 7.76 0.18 -13.32
N ILE A 75 7.10 -0.03 -12.18
CA ILE A 75 6.63 -1.35 -11.75
C ILE A 75 5.49 -1.83 -12.66
N ARG A 76 4.52 -0.96 -12.98
CA ARG A 76 3.41 -1.34 -13.86
C ARG A 76 3.89 -1.75 -15.24
N GLU A 77 4.80 -0.99 -15.83
CA GLU A 77 5.35 -1.28 -17.15
C GLU A 77 6.20 -2.56 -17.12
N LEU A 78 7.04 -2.74 -16.09
CA LEU A 78 7.90 -3.92 -15.94
C LEU A 78 7.12 -5.23 -15.80
N TYR A 79 6.04 -5.22 -15.01
CA TYR A 79 5.24 -6.43 -14.71
C TYR A 79 3.93 -6.51 -15.49
N GLY A 80 3.64 -5.54 -16.36
CA GLY A 80 2.44 -5.51 -17.18
C GLY A 80 1.14 -5.28 -16.40
N ILE A 81 1.19 -4.63 -15.22
CA ILE A 81 0.00 -4.38 -14.39
C ILE A 81 -0.83 -3.27 -15.04
N ARG A 82 -2.09 -3.58 -15.37
CA ARG A 82 -3.04 -2.66 -15.99
C ARG A 82 -4.05 -2.14 -14.97
N PRO A 83 -4.67 -0.97 -15.24
CA PRO A 83 -5.81 -0.54 -14.45
C PRO A 83 -6.91 -1.61 -14.51
N MET A 84 -7.65 -1.74 -13.41
CA MET A 84 -8.68 -2.75 -13.22
C MET A 84 -8.19 -4.19 -13.04
N ASP A 85 -6.89 -4.45 -13.04
CA ASP A 85 -6.35 -5.77 -12.70
C ASP A 85 -6.56 -6.10 -11.23
N GLN A 86 -6.70 -7.40 -10.96
CA GLN A 86 -6.76 -7.93 -9.61
C GLN A 86 -5.35 -8.21 -9.10
N ILE A 87 -5.06 -7.72 -7.90
CA ILE A 87 -3.80 -7.95 -7.21
C ILE A 87 -4.08 -8.50 -5.81
N GLU A 88 -3.06 -9.10 -5.20
CA GLU A 88 -3.10 -9.50 -3.80
C GLU A 88 -2.07 -8.69 -3.02
N VAL A 89 -2.50 -7.95 -1.99
CA VAL A 89 -1.58 -7.25 -1.10
C VAL A 89 -1.18 -8.24 -0.01
N ILE A 90 0.10 -8.57 0.03
CA ILE A 90 0.67 -9.58 0.95
C ILE A 90 1.16 -8.91 2.23
N GLN A 91 1.84 -7.76 2.11
CA GLN A 91 2.45 -7.11 3.25
C GLN A 91 2.40 -5.59 3.12
N ILE A 92 2.23 -4.89 4.25
CA ILE A 92 2.35 -3.44 4.36
C ILE A 92 3.23 -3.15 5.57
N ARG A 93 4.36 -2.45 5.35
CA ARG A 93 5.30 -2.02 6.40
C ARG A 93 5.33 -0.50 6.45
N PRO A 94 4.79 0.16 7.50
CA PRO A 94 4.85 1.61 7.60
C PRO A 94 6.30 2.07 7.74
N ARG A 95 6.65 3.20 7.12
CA ARG A 95 7.90 3.92 7.39
C ARG A 95 7.59 5.13 8.27
N TYR A 96 8.07 5.13 9.50
CA TYR A 96 7.93 6.26 10.41
C TYR A 96 9.18 7.14 10.32
N VAL A 97 8.99 8.46 10.33
CA VAL A 97 10.06 9.45 10.10
C VAL A 97 11.24 9.32 11.08
N LYS A 98 11.06 8.69 12.25
CA LYS A 98 12.18 8.39 13.17
C LYS A 98 13.24 7.44 12.58
N GLU A 99 12.91 6.64 11.56
CA GLU A 99 13.85 5.73 10.91
C GLU A 99 14.66 6.41 9.79
N PHE A 100 14.20 7.57 9.28
CA PHE A 100 14.85 8.29 8.18
C PHE A 100 16.17 8.98 8.60
N GLU A 101 16.32 9.38 9.87
CA GLU A 101 17.57 9.98 10.35
C GLU A 101 18.72 8.95 10.48
N THR A 102 18.39 7.65 10.58
CA THR A 102 19.41 6.60 10.79
C THR A 102 20.01 6.08 9.47
N GLU A 103 19.29 6.18 8.34
CA GLU A 103 19.81 5.75 7.03
C GLU A 103 20.65 6.83 6.33
N LEU A 104 20.44 8.12 6.60
CA LEU A 104 21.20 9.23 6.01
C LEU A 104 22.54 9.53 6.70
N THR A 105 22.85 8.87 7.81
CA THR A 105 24.07 9.09 8.61
C THR A 105 25.08 7.95 8.53
N ARG A 106 24.91 6.97 7.64
CA ARG A 106 25.96 5.97 7.38
C ARG A 106 26.93 6.52 6.32
N PRO A 107 28.16 6.96 6.70
CA PRO A 107 29.20 7.17 5.71
C PRO A 107 29.53 5.82 5.06
N VAL A 108 29.73 5.85 3.74
CA VAL A 108 30.28 4.74 2.94
C VAL A 108 31.73 4.51 3.34
#